data_AF-A0A2V6KI03-F1
#
_entry.id   AF-A0A2V6KI03-F1
#
_cell.length_a   1.000
_cell.length_b   1.000
_cell.length_c   1.000
_cell.angle_alpha   90.00
_cell.angle_beta   90.00
_cell.angle_gamma   90.00
#
_symmetry.space_group_name_H-M   'P 1'
#
loop_
_entity.id
_entity.type
_entity.pdbx_description
1 polymer ?
#
loop_
_entity_poly.entity_id
_entity_poly.type
_entity_poly.pdbx_seq_one_letter_code
_entity_poly.pdbx_strand_id
1 'polypeptide(L)'
;MNITIVMLIGAVLGALGGVGIFFEPREPYKVEILLAATLKGILVSLLTALSLGGRSSWWQGAGYGLLYGFSFGLVIFLAKGAFKSKDAPYVVPSSTIIGLITGVLLAKFAFQKI
;
A
#
# COMPACT_ATOMS: atom_id res chain seq x y z
N MET A 1 -0.23 -11.20 16.43
CA MET A 1 -0.44 -10.64 15.08
C MET A 1 -1.22 -11.67 14.28
N ASN A 2 -2.40 -11.32 13.78
CA ASN A 2 -3.17 -12.19 12.88
C ASN A 2 -2.72 -11.93 11.44
N ILE A 3 -1.88 -12.83 10.91
CA ILE A 3 -1.29 -12.69 9.57
C ILE A 3 -2.35 -12.64 8.45
N THR A 4 -3.46 -13.35 8.62
CA THR A 4 -4.56 -13.37 7.65
C THR A 4 -5.21 -11.99 7.56
N ILE A 5 -5.45 -11.32 8.69
CA ILE A 5 -6.00 -9.96 8.72
C ILE A 5 -5.02 -8.98 8.06
N VAL A 6 -3.72 -9.12 8.33
CA VAL A 6 -2.68 -8.27 7.71
C VAL A 6 -2.75 -8.38 6.19
N MET A 7 -2.71 -9.61 5.66
CA MET A 7 -2.77 -9.85 4.22
C MET A 7 -4.09 -9.36 3.60
N LEU A 8 -5.23 -9.55 4.28
CA LEU A 8 -6.52 -9.07 3.79
C LEU A 8 -6.58 -7.54 3.70
N ILE A 9 -6.11 -6.82 4.73
CA ILE A 9 -6.05 -5.35 4.70
C ILE A 9 -5.18 -4.89 3.53
N GLY A 10 -3.98 -5.49 3.37
CA GLY A 10 -3.09 -5.16 2.27
C GLY A 10 -3.66 -5.46 0.89
N ALA A 11 -4.29 -6.63 0.73
CA ALA A 11 -4.90 -7.05 -0.54
C ALA A 11 -6.06 -6.12 -0.94
N VAL A 12 -6.97 -5.81 0.00
CA VAL A 12 -8.12 -4.95 -0.26
C VAL A 12 -7.67 -3.52 -0.62
N LEU A 13 -6.78 -2.93 0.17
CA LEU A 13 -6.31 -1.56 -0.11
C LEU A 13 -5.44 -1.50 -1.37
N GLY A 14 -4.62 -2.52 -1.61
CA GLY A 14 -3.80 -2.64 -2.82
C GLY A 14 -4.68 -2.77 -4.07
N ALA A 15 -5.68 -3.64 -4.03
CA ALA A 15 -6.63 -3.81 -5.12
C ALA A 15 -7.42 -2.53 -5.38
N LEU A 16 -7.95 -1.87 -4.34
CA LEU A 16 -8.66 -0.59 -4.45
C LEU A 16 -7.81 0.49 -5.14
N GLY A 17 -6.52 0.58 -4.82
CA GLY A 17 -5.59 1.48 -5.50
C GLY A 17 -5.32 1.09 -6.97
N GLY A 18 -5.46 -0.19 -7.31
CA GLY A 18 -5.28 -0.72 -8.66
C GLY A 18 -6.52 -0.63 -9.55
N VAL A 19 -7.75 -0.62 -8.99
CA VAL A 19 -9.01 -0.59 -9.76
C VAL A 19 -9.08 0.63 -10.69
N GLY A 20 -8.46 1.75 -10.32
CA GLY A 20 -8.40 2.96 -11.15
C GLY A 20 -7.88 2.71 -12.58
N ILE A 21 -7.05 1.68 -12.79
CA ILE A 21 -6.47 1.37 -14.12
C ILE A 21 -7.52 0.93 -15.15
N PHE A 22 -8.67 0.40 -14.70
CA PHE A 22 -9.71 -0.04 -15.63
C PHE A 22 -10.37 1.13 -16.36
N PHE A 23 -10.32 2.33 -15.75
CA PHE A 23 -10.81 3.57 -16.35
C PHE A 23 -9.85 4.22 -17.34
N GLU A 24 -8.62 3.72 -17.48
CA GLU A 24 -7.68 4.17 -18.51
C GLU A 24 -7.88 3.35 -19.80
N PRO A 25 -8.43 3.91 -20.89
CA PRO A 25 -8.73 3.16 -22.10
C PRO A 25 -7.46 2.72 -22.85
N ARG A 26 -6.35 3.43 -22.64
CA ARG A 26 -5.10 3.22 -23.38
C ARG A 26 -4.19 2.17 -22.75
N GLU A 27 -4.53 1.65 -21.57
CA GLU A 27 -3.68 0.70 -20.86
C GLU A 27 -3.98 -0.75 -21.30
N PRO A 28 -3.03 -1.45 -21.94
CA PRO A 28 -3.22 -2.84 -22.36
C PRO A 28 -3.08 -3.85 -21.20
N TYR A 29 -2.36 -3.52 -20.12
CA TYR A 29 -1.99 -4.46 -19.04
C TYR A 29 -2.80 -4.26 -17.74
N LYS A 30 -4.12 -4.12 -17.87
CA LYS A 30 -5.00 -3.75 -16.74
C LYS A 30 -4.98 -4.78 -15.61
N VAL A 31 -5.01 -6.07 -15.96
CA VAL A 31 -5.07 -7.17 -15.00
C VAL A 31 -3.73 -7.31 -14.27
N GLU A 32 -2.62 -7.21 -14.99
CA GLU A 32 -1.27 -7.24 -14.46
C GLU A 32 -1.04 -6.09 -13.48
N ILE A 33 -1.53 -4.88 -13.81
CA ILE A 33 -1.45 -3.72 -12.93
C ILE A 33 -2.30 -3.91 -11.67
N LEU A 34 -3.51 -4.49 -11.79
CA LEU A 34 -4.34 -4.82 -10.63
C LEU A 34 -3.64 -5.85 -9.70
N LEU A 35 -3.08 -6.91 -10.28
CA LEU A 35 -2.36 -7.94 -9.54
C LEU A 35 -1.10 -7.35 -8.88
N ALA A 36 -0.33 -6.54 -9.60
CA ALA A 36 0.84 -5.85 -9.06
C ALA A 36 0.46 -4.89 -7.93
N ALA A 37 -0.63 -4.13 -8.07
CA ALA A 37 -1.12 -3.23 -7.02
C ALA A 37 -1.58 -3.99 -5.77
N THR A 38 -2.25 -5.12 -5.95
CA THR A 38 -2.68 -6.03 -4.86
C THR A 38 -1.47 -6.62 -4.13
N LEU A 39 -0.51 -7.17 -4.87
CA LEU A 39 0.72 -7.73 -4.30
C LEU A 39 1.53 -6.67 -3.56
N LYS A 40 1.68 -5.47 -4.14
CA LYS A 40 2.29 -4.31 -3.48
C LYS A 40 1.59 -3.99 -2.16
N GLY A 41 0.26 -3.95 -2.15
CA GLY A 41 -0.53 -3.69 -0.94
C GLY A 41 -0.28 -4.73 0.16
N ILE A 42 -0.25 -6.01 -0.20
CA ILE A 42 0.11 -7.10 0.72
C ILE A 42 1.52 -6.88 1.29
N LEU A 43 2.52 -6.62 0.45
CA LEU A 43 3.90 -6.39 0.89
C LEU A 43 4.02 -5.18 1.83
N VAL A 44 3.38 -4.05 1.49
CA VAL A 44 3.35 -2.87 2.35
C VAL A 44 2.71 -3.20 3.71
N SER A 45 1.61 -3.95 3.70
CA SER A 45 0.93 -4.34 4.94
C SER A 45 1.77 -5.27 5.81
N LEU A 46 2.47 -6.24 5.21
CA LEU A 46 3.36 -7.17 5.90
C LEU A 46 4.56 -6.45 6.51
N LEU A 47 5.25 -5.60 5.74
CA LEU A 47 6.36 -4.81 6.24
C LEU A 47 5.92 -3.92 7.40
N THR A 48 4.79 -3.23 7.24
CA THR A 48 4.24 -2.37 8.30
C THR A 48 3.92 -3.18 9.55
N ALA A 49 3.24 -4.33 9.43
CA ALA A 49 2.88 -5.17 10.55
C ALA A 49 4.11 -5.76 11.26
N LEU A 50 5.14 -6.17 10.52
CA LEU A 50 6.39 -6.67 11.08
C LEU A 50 7.19 -5.59 11.82
N SER A 51 7.02 -4.31 11.46
CA SER A 51 7.59 -3.18 12.20
C SER A 51 6.80 -2.79 13.44
N LEU A 52 5.59 -3.33 13.64
CA LEU A 52 4.74 -3.04 14.79
C LEU A 52 4.85 -4.11 15.87
N GLY A 53 4.87 -3.68 17.12
CA GLY A 53 4.75 -4.55 18.29
C GLY A 53 3.30 -4.66 18.78
N GLY A 54 3.02 -5.64 19.64
CA GLY A 54 1.66 -5.84 20.20
C GLY A 54 1.14 -4.71 21.09
N ARG A 55 1.98 -3.72 21.45
CA ARG A 55 1.61 -2.49 22.17
C ARG A 55 1.78 -1.23 21.33
N SER A 56 2.02 -1.39 20.03
CA SER A 56 2.26 -0.25 19.15
C SER A 56 1.02 0.63 19.05
N SER A 57 1.23 1.95 19.13
CA SER A 57 0.16 2.93 19.01
C SER A 57 -0.26 3.10 17.54
N TRP A 58 -1.45 3.66 17.34
CA TRP A 58 -1.95 3.94 15.98
C TRP A 58 -1.05 4.93 15.22
N TRP A 59 -0.35 5.84 15.91
CA TRP A 59 0.63 6.75 15.31
C TRP A 59 1.87 6.02 14.80
N GLN A 60 2.34 4.99 15.51
CA GLN A 60 3.44 4.14 15.02
C GLN A 60 2.99 3.38 13.76
N GLY A 61 1.75 2.88 13.74
CA GLY A 61 1.13 2.30 12.55
C GLY A 61 1.12 3.28 11.38
N ALA A 62 0.59 4.49 11.60
CA ALA A 62 0.58 5.55 10.60
C ALA A 62 1.99 5.88 10.09
N GLY A 63 2.98 5.99 10.97
CA GLY A 63 4.37 6.31 10.63
C GLY A 63 5.03 5.26 9.73
N TYR A 64 4.99 3.99 10.13
CA TYR A 64 5.54 2.90 9.31
C TYR A 64 4.77 2.71 8.00
N GLY A 65 3.44 2.78 8.06
CA GLY A 65 2.59 2.68 6.88
C GLY A 65 2.87 3.79 5.86
N LEU A 66 3.01 5.04 6.33
CA LEU A 66 3.39 6.19 5.50
C LEU A 66 4.77 5.95 4.88
N LEU A 67 5.76 5.56 5.68
CA LEU A 67 7.13 5.32 5.22
C LEU A 67 7.18 4.25 4.13
N TYR A 68 6.55 3.09 4.34
CA TYR A 68 6.55 2.01 3.35
C TYR A 68 5.71 2.35 2.12
N GLY A 69 4.58 3.02 2.28
CA GLY A 69 3.76 3.52 1.17
C GLY A 69 4.51 4.54 0.31
N PHE A 70 5.22 5.46 0.94
CA PHE A 70 6.09 6.45 0.29
C PHE A 70 7.25 5.78 -0.44
N SER A 71 7.97 4.87 0.22
CA SER A 71 9.10 4.15 -0.39
C SER A 71 8.67 3.37 -1.63
N PHE A 72 7.56 2.63 -1.57
CA PHE A 72 7.04 1.93 -2.75
C PHE A 72 6.54 2.89 -3.83
N GLY A 73 5.89 3.99 -3.45
CA GLY A 73 5.50 5.04 -4.37
C GLY A 73 6.70 5.62 -5.13
N LEU A 74 7.80 5.89 -4.42
CA LEU A 74 9.07 6.33 -5.00
C LEU A 74 9.68 5.29 -5.94
N VAL A 75 9.69 4.01 -5.56
CA VAL A 75 10.20 2.93 -6.43
C VAL A 75 9.44 2.94 -7.76
N ILE A 76 8.11 3.02 -7.73
CA ILE A 76 7.29 3.04 -8.95
C ILE A 76 7.50 4.34 -9.74
N PHE A 77 7.58 5.49 -9.06
CA PHE A 77 7.84 6.78 -9.69
C PHE A 77 9.16 6.78 -10.45
N LEU A 78 10.24 6.32 -9.81
CA LEU A 78 11.56 6.22 -10.42
C LEU A 78 11.57 5.20 -11.57
N ALA A 79 10.93 4.04 -11.38
CA ALA A 79 10.82 3.01 -12.41
C ALA A 79 10.04 3.48 -13.65
N LYS A 80 9.04 4.36 -13.48
CA LYS A 80 8.28 4.97 -14.58
C LYS A 80 8.97 6.17 -15.24
N GLY A 81 10.22 6.49 -14.88
CA GLY A 81 10.97 7.60 -15.48
C GLY A 81 10.77 8.95 -14.78
N ALA A 82 10.34 8.93 -13.52
CA ALA A 82 10.18 10.11 -12.67
C ALA A 82 9.29 11.18 -13.33
N PHE A 83 9.75 12.42 -13.39
CA PHE A 83 9.01 13.55 -13.98
C PHE A 83 8.83 13.47 -15.50
N LYS A 84 9.47 12.52 -16.20
CA LYS A 84 9.28 12.34 -17.65
C LYS A 84 7.97 11.64 -17.98
N SER A 85 7.40 10.89 -17.03
CA SER A 85 6.07 10.30 -17.15
C SER A 85 5.05 11.21 -16.49
N LYS A 86 4.02 11.62 -17.22
CA LYS A 86 3.00 12.56 -16.72
C LYS A 86 2.21 12.02 -15.53
N ASP A 87 2.06 10.70 -15.45
CA ASP A 87 1.22 10.05 -14.42
C ASP A 87 2.03 9.57 -13.21
N ALA A 88 3.35 9.41 -13.36
CA ALA A 88 4.22 8.89 -12.32
C ALA A 88 4.26 9.75 -11.03
N PRO A 89 4.26 11.11 -11.08
CA PRO A 89 4.29 11.92 -9.87
C PRO A 89 3.10 11.68 -8.94
N TYR A 90 1.92 11.36 -9.48
CA TYR A 90 0.70 11.13 -8.70
C TYR A 90 0.71 9.79 -7.94
N VAL A 91 1.59 8.86 -8.30
CA VAL A 91 1.75 7.56 -7.63
C VAL A 91 2.35 7.72 -6.23
N VAL A 92 3.22 8.70 -6.02
CA VAL A 92 3.88 8.96 -4.73
C VAL A 92 2.88 9.40 -3.65
N PRO A 93 2.12 10.50 -3.82
CA PRO A 93 1.18 10.96 -2.79
C PRO A 93 0.06 9.94 -2.56
N SER A 94 -0.46 9.31 -3.63
CA SER A 94 -1.49 8.28 -3.48
C SER A 94 -0.99 7.06 -2.71
N SER A 95 0.20 6.53 -3.03
CA SER A 95 0.78 5.39 -2.28
C SER A 95 1.11 5.74 -0.84
N THR A 96 1.50 6.98 -0.57
CA THR A 96 1.76 7.48 0.78
C THR A 96 0.48 7.51 1.62
N ILE A 97 -0.61 8.02 1.06
CA ILE A 97 -1.92 8.07 1.74
C ILE A 97 -2.45 6.66 2.00
N ILE A 98 -2.39 5.77 0.98
CA ILE A 98 -2.83 4.37 1.14
C ILE A 98 -1.98 3.66 2.19
N GLY A 99 -0.66 3.90 2.21
CA GLY A 99 0.25 3.37 3.21
C GLY A 99 -0.12 3.81 4.62
N LEU A 100 -0.41 5.09 4.83
CA LEU A 100 -0.89 5.62 6.11
C LEU A 100 -2.16 4.92 6.57
N ILE A 101 -3.17 4.82 5.70
CA ILE A 101 -4.45 4.15 6.03
C ILE A 101 -4.19 2.69 6.38
N THR A 102 -3.36 1.99 5.60
CA THR A 102 -2.95 0.61 5.84
C THR A 102 -2.37 0.47 7.25
N GLY A 103 -1.40 1.30 7.61
CA GLY A 103 -0.74 1.25 8.91
C GLY A 103 -1.66 1.53 10.09
N VAL A 104 -2.59 2.47 9.96
CA VAL A 104 -3.60 2.75 11.00
C VAL A 104 -4.53 1.56 11.19
N LEU A 105 -5.00 0.93 10.10
CA LEU A 105 -5.85 -0.25 10.18
C LEU A 105 -5.12 -1.43 10.82
N LEU A 106 -3.85 -1.65 10.47
CA LEU A 106 -3.03 -2.72 11.05
C LEU A 106 -2.84 -2.53 12.56
N ALA A 107 -2.50 -1.32 13.00
CA ALA A 107 -2.34 -1.03 14.42
C ALA A 107 -3.63 -1.28 15.23
N LYS A 108 -4.80 -1.11 14.60
CA LYS A 108 -6.10 -1.36 15.24
C LYS A 108 -6.52 -2.84 15.22
N PHE A 109 -6.34 -3.54 14.11
CA PHE A 109 -6.98 -4.84 13.87
C PHE A 109 -6.02 -6.02 13.85
N ALA A 110 -4.75 -5.82 13.50
CA ALA A 110 -3.81 -6.94 13.34
C ALA A 110 -3.34 -7.55 14.67
N PHE A 111 -3.47 -6.81 15.77
CA PHE A 111 -2.94 -7.18 17.09
C PHE A 111 -4.00 -7.39 18.18
N GLN A 112 -5.29 -7.29 17.84
CA GLN A 112 -6.36 -7.62 18.79
C GLN A 112 -6.27 -9.11 19.16
N LYS A 113 -6.35 -9.40 20.47
CA LYS A 113 -6.54 -10.77 20.97
C LYS A 113 -7.96 -11.20 20.59
N ILE A 114 -8.07 -12.28 19.83
CA ILE A 114 -9.31 -13.05 19.68
C ILE A 114 -9.56 -13.76 21.01
#